data_AF-A0A5F1XSD8-F1
#
_entry.id   AF-A0A5F1XSD8-F1
#
_cell.length_a   1.000
_cell.length_b   1.000
_cell.length_c   1.000
_cell.angle_alpha   90.00
_cell.angle_beta   90.00
_cell.angle_gamma   90.00
#
_symmetry.space_group_name_H-M   'P 1'
#
loop_
_entity.id
_entity.type
_entity.pdbx_description
1 polymer ?
#
loop_
_entity_poly.entity_id
_entity_poly.type
_entity_poly.pdbx_seq_one_letter_code
_entity_poly.pdbx_strand_id
1 'polypeptide(L)'
;MIFKNDFVHHETSIFKSDKICASISGKNILKSAFSLLLVGLLFSCSTPFPDVNSSVLLLGLLNQNNTADNGTNNPSNPNLLFKYIFVTTASTNGALGNIAGADTKCANEKNANFASLPGTGTDYKALIASPTRRACTTAFCTTTAQNISWVLLPNQDYYKGTVASPVKVFTTNAGGVVVFPTLSVIDPGAVSWWTGIEADWTTSVDHCSSWGDGTAGSSAQYGVGNSTADTSIAAAFTLDCTNTRKLVCVRQ
;
A
#
# COMPACT_ATOMS: atom_id res chain seq x y z
N MET A 1 -55.32 29.85 37.97
CA MET A 1 -55.27 30.57 36.67
C MET A 1 -55.53 29.53 35.60
N ILE A 2 -56.76 29.30 35.12
CA ILE A 2 -57.75 30.17 34.42
C ILE A 2 -57.30 30.51 32.98
N PHE A 3 -58.18 30.22 32.01
CA PHE A 3 -58.14 30.42 30.53
C PHE A 3 -57.12 29.54 29.76
N LYS A 4 -57.44 28.69 28.77
CA LYS A 4 -58.46 28.63 27.68
C LYS A 4 -58.13 29.49 26.45
N ASN A 5 -57.85 28.82 25.31
CA ASN A 5 -58.37 29.12 23.96
C ASN A 5 -57.91 28.12 22.88
N ASP A 6 -58.83 27.25 22.50
CA ASP A 6 -59.33 26.90 21.15
C ASP A 6 -58.67 27.45 19.84
N PHE A 7 -58.79 26.61 18.77
CA PHE A 7 -58.80 26.92 17.29
C PHE A 7 -57.47 27.27 16.56
N VAL A 8 -57.21 26.94 15.28
CA VAL A 8 -57.81 26.00 14.27
C VAL A 8 -56.84 25.81 13.05
N HIS A 9 -57.06 24.80 12.17
CA HIS A 9 -56.52 24.51 10.79
C HIS A 9 -55.33 25.33 10.19
N HIS A 10 -54.39 24.76 9.41
CA HIS A 10 -54.61 24.25 8.04
C HIS A 10 -53.29 23.67 7.41
N GLU A 11 -53.45 22.90 6.33
CA GLU A 11 -52.54 22.23 5.36
C GLU A 11 -51.19 22.92 4.96
N THR A 12 -50.22 22.31 4.24
CA THR A 12 -50.20 21.21 3.23
C THR A 12 -48.79 20.53 3.20
N SER A 13 -48.65 19.22 2.91
CA SER A 13 -48.03 18.58 1.69
C SER A 13 -46.77 19.24 1.07
N ILE A 14 -45.83 18.58 0.35
CA ILE A 14 -45.67 17.26 -0.32
C ILE A 14 -44.15 16.90 -0.20
N PHE A 15 -43.60 15.67 -0.05
CA PHE A 15 -43.55 14.53 -0.98
C PHE A 15 -43.08 13.23 -0.30
N LYS A 16 -43.72 12.10 -0.67
CA LYS A 16 -43.26 10.72 -0.44
C LYS A 16 -43.17 10.02 -1.79
N SER A 17 -42.11 9.26 -2.05
CA SER A 17 -41.98 8.42 -3.25
C SER A 17 -41.44 7.05 -2.86
N ASP A 18 -42.36 6.19 -2.43
CA ASP A 18 -42.06 4.78 -2.18
C ASP A 18 -42.02 4.01 -3.51
N LYS A 19 -41.05 3.11 -3.67
CA LYS A 19 -40.92 2.28 -4.87
C LYS A 19 -42.04 1.26 -4.95
N ILE A 20 -42.85 1.31 -6.01
CA ILE A 20 -43.84 0.27 -6.33
C ILE A 20 -43.21 -0.69 -7.37
N CYS A 21 -42.91 -1.92 -6.95
CA CYS A 21 -42.71 -3.04 -7.88
C CYS A 21 -44.05 -3.73 -8.10
N ALA A 22 -44.60 -3.64 -9.32
CA ALA A 22 -45.83 -4.34 -9.67
C ALA A 22 -45.55 -5.82 -10.01
N SER A 23 -46.29 -6.73 -9.38
CA SER A 23 -46.39 -8.13 -9.79
C SER A 23 -47.68 -8.32 -10.57
N ILE A 24 -47.62 -8.95 -11.75
CA ILE A 24 -48.80 -9.26 -12.56
C ILE A 24 -48.97 -10.77 -12.64
N SER A 25 -50.07 -11.26 -12.08
CA SER A 25 -50.57 -12.62 -12.27
C SER A 25 -51.69 -12.59 -13.30
N GLY A 26 -51.62 -13.43 -14.34
CA GLY A 26 -52.62 -13.43 -15.41
C GLY A 26 -52.53 -14.64 -16.33
N LYS A 27 -53.59 -15.47 -16.35
CA LYS A 27 -53.76 -16.59 -17.27
C LYS A 27 -54.00 -16.11 -18.71
N ASN A 28 -53.50 -16.91 -19.65
CA ASN A 28 -53.97 -17.17 -21.02
C ASN A 28 -55.03 -16.22 -21.63
N ILE A 29 -54.71 -15.64 -22.80
CA ILE A 29 -55.50 -15.74 -24.04
C ILE A 29 -54.61 -15.38 -25.24
N LEU A 30 -54.85 -16.04 -26.37
CA LEU A 30 -54.02 -15.98 -27.59
C LEU A 30 -54.60 -15.00 -28.62
N LYS A 31 -53.74 -14.48 -29.51
CA LYS A 31 -54.02 -13.72 -30.76
C LYS A 31 -54.38 -12.23 -30.63
N SER A 32 -53.42 -11.36 -30.95
CA SER A 32 -53.42 -10.62 -32.22
C SER A 32 -52.10 -9.85 -32.39
N ALA A 33 -51.58 -9.81 -33.61
CA ALA A 33 -50.35 -9.08 -33.93
C ALA A 33 -50.67 -7.63 -34.31
N PHE A 34 -49.83 -6.67 -33.92
CA PHE A 34 -49.48 -5.55 -34.79
C PHE A 34 -48.13 -4.93 -34.45
N SER A 35 -47.40 -4.58 -35.50
CA SER A 35 -46.07 -3.98 -35.54
C SER A 35 -45.89 -2.74 -34.65
N LEU A 36 -44.76 -2.67 -33.94
CA LEU A 36 -44.03 -1.41 -33.75
C LEU A 36 -42.52 -1.66 -33.60
N LEU A 37 -41.75 -0.79 -34.26
CA LEU A 37 -40.32 -0.87 -34.49
C LEU A 37 -39.47 -0.51 -33.25
N LEU A 38 -38.29 -1.13 -33.18
CA LEU A 38 -36.99 -0.47 -32.93
C LEU A 38 -36.86 0.47 -31.70
N VAL A 39 -36.31 -0.05 -30.59
CA VAL A 39 -35.26 0.55 -29.72
C VAL A 39 -34.95 -0.51 -28.65
N GLY A 40 -33.75 -1.10 -28.66
CA GLY A 40 -33.47 -2.27 -27.82
C GLY A 40 -32.01 -2.69 -27.71
N LEU A 41 -31.06 -1.74 -27.73
CA LEU A 41 -29.61 -2.01 -27.61
C LEU A 41 -28.85 -0.83 -26.95
N LEU A 42 -29.21 -0.43 -25.73
CA LEU A 42 -28.33 0.35 -24.83
C LEU A 42 -28.77 0.21 -23.34
N PHE A 43 -28.44 -0.92 -22.71
CA PHE A 43 -28.48 -1.07 -21.24
C PHE A 43 -27.24 -1.80 -20.72
N SER A 44 -26.05 -1.34 -21.13
CA SER A 44 -24.84 -1.62 -20.36
C SER A 44 -24.83 -0.70 -19.15
N CYS A 45 -25.19 -1.22 -17.97
CA CYS A 45 -25.06 -0.48 -16.73
C CYS A 45 -23.57 -0.37 -16.39
N SER A 46 -22.95 0.74 -16.80
CA SER A 46 -21.60 1.09 -16.36
C SER A 46 -21.60 1.22 -14.84
N THR A 47 -20.81 0.39 -14.16
CA THR A 47 -20.58 0.53 -12.72
C THR A 47 -20.12 1.95 -12.40
N PRO A 48 -20.53 2.54 -11.27
CA PRO A 48 -20.03 3.86 -10.87
C PRO A 48 -18.50 3.85 -10.89
N PHE A 49 -17.91 4.88 -11.51
CA PHE A 49 -16.48 5.12 -11.34
C PHE A 49 -16.19 5.31 -9.84
N PRO A 50 -15.10 4.71 -9.30
CA PRO A 50 -14.72 4.97 -7.92
C PRO A 50 -14.45 6.47 -7.75
N ASP A 51 -14.82 7.00 -6.58
CA ASP A 51 -14.80 8.43 -6.27
C ASP A 51 -13.35 8.94 -6.13
N VAL A 52 -12.72 9.16 -7.28
CA VAL A 52 -11.37 9.69 -7.39
C VAL A 52 -11.44 11.20 -7.17
N ASN A 53 -10.86 11.65 -6.04
CA ASN A 53 -10.80 13.06 -5.66
C ASN A 53 -10.45 13.93 -6.88
N SER A 54 -11.40 14.77 -7.29
CA SER A 54 -11.34 15.58 -8.52
C SER A 54 -10.08 16.43 -8.62
N SER A 55 -9.48 16.79 -7.48
CA SER A 55 -8.20 17.51 -7.40
C SER A 55 -7.04 16.73 -8.05
N VAL A 56 -7.03 15.41 -7.93
CA VAL A 56 -5.95 14.54 -8.46
C VAL A 56 -6.07 14.38 -9.98
N LEU A 57 -7.30 14.21 -10.49
CA LEU A 57 -7.56 14.25 -11.94
C LEU A 57 -7.23 15.62 -12.53
N LEU A 58 -7.62 16.70 -11.85
CA LEU A 58 -7.35 18.07 -12.30
C LEU A 58 -5.85 18.39 -12.32
N LEU A 59 -5.08 17.94 -11.31
CA LEU A 59 -3.61 18.04 -11.32
C LEU A 59 -2.97 17.30 -12.51
N GLY A 60 -3.51 16.13 -12.90
CA GLY A 60 -3.06 15.40 -14.09
C GLY A 60 -3.37 16.13 -15.40
N LEU A 61 -4.52 16.79 -15.49
CA LEU A 61 -4.97 17.51 -16.70
C LEU A 61 -4.29 18.88 -16.86
N LEU A 62 -4.07 19.63 -15.77
CA LEU A 62 -3.42 20.94 -15.81
C LEU A 62 -1.96 20.87 -16.28
N ASN A 63 -1.31 19.71 -16.17
CA ASN A 63 0.05 19.48 -16.64
C ASN A 63 0.18 19.18 -18.16
N GLN A 64 -0.92 19.06 -18.92
CA GLN A 64 -0.85 18.74 -20.36
C GLN A 64 -0.67 19.95 -21.30
N ASN A 65 -0.78 21.18 -20.80
CA ASN A 65 -0.81 22.39 -21.62
C ASN A 65 0.48 23.23 -21.57
N ASN A 66 1.66 22.60 -21.66
CA ASN A 66 2.86 23.32 -22.08
C ASN A 66 3.81 22.48 -22.95
N THR A 67 3.86 22.88 -24.22
CA THR A 67 5.00 22.84 -25.16
C THR A 67 5.70 21.52 -25.47
N ALA A 68 5.89 21.28 -26.77
CA ALA A 68 6.84 20.30 -27.27
C ALA A 68 8.27 20.62 -26.79
N ASP A 69 8.95 19.64 -26.21
CA ASP A 69 10.36 19.72 -25.82
C ASP A 69 11.18 18.62 -26.49
N ASN A 70 12.36 18.99 -26.96
CA ASN A 70 13.28 18.14 -27.71
C ASN A 70 14.22 17.39 -26.76
N GLY A 71 13.64 16.45 -26.00
CA GLY A 71 14.36 15.52 -25.14
C GLY A 71 14.50 15.94 -23.68
N THR A 72 14.42 14.95 -22.80
CA THR A 72 14.69 14.96 -21.34
C THR A 72 13.60 15.40 -20.35
N ASN A 73 12.50 16.04 -20.77
CA ASN A 73 11.39 16.37 -19.86
C ASN A 73 10.11 15.55 -20.12
N ASN A 74 10.12 14.28 -19.72
CA ASN A 74 8.92 13.44 -19.67
C ASN A 74 7.93 14.03 -18.64
N PRO A 75 6.62 14.22 -18.95
CA PRO A 75 5.65 14.64 -17.95
C PRO A 75 5.75 13.77 -16.71
N SER A 76 5.97 14.40 -15.56
CA SER A 76 6.25 13.75 -14.29
C SER A 76 5.07 12.87 -13.88
N ASN A 77 5.15 11.58 -14.23
CA ASN A 77 4.14 10.57 -13.90
C ASN A 77 3.85 10.68 -12.39
N PRO A 78 2.63 11.04 -11.97
CA PRO A 78 2.35 11.38 -10.57
C PRO A 78 2.60 10.19 -9.63
N ASN A 79 2.56 8.97 -10.15
CA ASN A 79 2.91 7.77 -9.40
C ASN A 79 4.39 7.70 -8.99
N LEU A 80 5.29 8.43 -9.67
CA LEU A 80 6.70 8.53 -9.28
C LEU A 80 6.90 9.28 -7.96
N LEU A 81 5.90 10.03 -7.46
CA LEU A 81 5.94 10.68 -6.15
C LEU A 81 5.71 9.69 -4.99
N PHE A 82 4.93 8.63 -5.21
CA PHE A 82 4.65 7.63 -4.18
C PHE A 82 5.83 6.68 -3.98
N LYS A 83 6.25 6.51 -2.72
CA LYS A 83 7.24 5.50 -2.34
C LYS A 83 6.52 4.19 -2.05
N TYR A 84 6.77 3.19 -2.89
CA TYR A 84 6.14 1.88 -2.77
C TYR A 84 7.01 0.90 -1.99
N ILE A 85 6.35 0.00 -1.27
CA ILE A 85 6.94 -1.22 -0.73
C ILE A 85 6.22 -2.44 -1.31
N PHE A 86 6.95 -3.55 -1.43
CA PHE A 86 6.40 -4.87 -1.72
C PHE A 86 7.17 -5.95 -0.96
N VAL A 87 6.60 -7.16 -0.89
CA VAL A 87 7.27 -8.33 -0.31
C VAL A 87 7.67 -9.28 -1.44
N THR A 88 8.88 -9.84 -1.41
CA THR A 88 9.35 -10.76 -2.46
C THR A 88 8.45 -12.00 -2.60
N THR A 89 8.26 -12.49 -3.82
CA THR A 89 7.57 -13.77 -4.07
C THR A 89 8.38 -14.94 -3.55
N ALA A 90 9.67 -15.00 -3.87
CA ALA A 90 10.61 -15.99 -3.36
C ALA A 90 11.06 -15.71 -1.92
N SER A 91 11.43 -16.77 -1.20
CA SER A 91 12.10 -16.73 0.11
C SER A 91 13.57 -17.12 -0.03
N THR A 92 14.44 -16.57 0.83
CA THR A 92 15.89 -16.81 0.86
C THR A 92 16.38 -17.03 2.29
N ASN A 93 17.44 -17.81 2.44
CA ASN A 93 18.16 -17.94 3.72
C ASN A 93 18.98 -16.66 4.02
N GLY A 94 19.70 -16.63 5.14
CA GLY A 94 20.46 -15.46 5.60
C GLY A 94 21.62 -15.02 4.70
N ALA A 95 22.10 -15.91 3.82
CA ALA A 95 23.18 -15.66 2.87
C ALA A 95 22.67 -14.83 1.67
N LEU A 96 22.29 -13.57 1.92
CA LEU A 96 21.73 -12.70 0.90
C LEU A 96 22.78 -12.17 -0.10
N GLY A 97 24.07 -12.31 0.22
CA GLY A 97 25.17 -11.68 -0.51
C GLY A 97 25.51 -10.29 0.06
N ASN A 98 25.40 -10.14 1.38
CA ASN A 98 25.41 -8.87 2.10
C ASN A 98 24.27 -7.92 1.67
N ILE A 99 24.31 -6.69 2.17
CA ILE A 99 23.35 -5.62 1.83
C ILE A 99 23.19 -5.44 0.30
N ALA A 100 24.30 -5.46 -0.46
CA ALA A 100 24.26 -5.29 -1.91
C ALA A 100 23.58 -6.47 -2.64
N GLY A 101 23.76 -7.70 -2.16
CA GLY A 101 23.06 -8.88 -2.67
C GLY A 101 21.56 -8.85 -2.35
N ALA A 102 21.18 -8.38 -1.17
CA ALA A 102 19.77 -8.18 -0.81
C ALA A 102 19.09 -7.10 -1.67
N ASP A 103 19.76 -5.96 -1.90
CA ASP A 103 19.27 -4.92 -2.82
C ASP A 103 19.15 -5.46 -4.25
N THR A 104 20.12 -6.27 -4.72
CA THR A 104 20.06 -6.95 -6.02
C THR A 104 18.83 -7.85 -6.14
N LYS A 105 18.49 -8.60 -5.08
CA LYS A 105 17.26 -9.42 -5.04
C LYS A 105 16.01 -8.55 -5.18
N CYS A 106 15.93 -7.42 -4.46
CA CYS A 106 14.82 -6.48 -4.59
C CYS A 106 14.72 -5.85 -5.99
N ALA A 107 15.84 -5.47 -6.60
CA ALA A 107 15.88 -4.91 -7.95
C ALA A 107 15.40 -5.92 -9.01
N ASN A 108 15.84 -7.16 -8.91
CA ASN A 108 15.40 -8.24 -9.80
C ASN A 108 13.91 -8.56 -9.60
N GLU A 109 13.44 -8.65 -8.36
CA GLU A 109 12.04 -8.90 -8.03
C GLU A 109 11.12 -7.78 -8.54
N LYS A 110 11.55 -6.51 -8.41
CA LYS A 110 10.84 -5.34 -8.97
C LYS A 110 10.68 -5.45 -10.49
N ASN A 111 11.71 -5.90 -11.19
CA ASN A 111 11.70 -6.02 -12.65
C ASN A 111 10.90 -7.24 -13.13
N ALA A 112 10.95 -8.36 -12.41
CA ALA A 112 10.28 -9.61 -12.80
C ALA A 112 8.80 -9.66 -12.40
N ASN A 113 8.49 -9.37 -11.13
CA ASN A 113 7.19 -9.66 -10.53
C ASN A 113 6.36 -8.41 -10.19
N PHE A 114 7.02 -7.25 -10.00
CA PHE A 114 6.36 -5.98 -9.66
C PHE A 114 6.61 -4.89 -10.71
N ALA A 115 6.71 -5.28 -11.99
CA ALA A 115 7.03 -4.37 -13.09
C ALA A 115 6.07 -3.17 -13.20
N SER A 116 4.80 -3.33 -12.82
CA SER A 116 3.76 -2.30 -12.80
C SER A 116 3.91 -1.22 -11.72
N LEU A 117 4.74 -1.45 -10.69
CA LEU A 117 5.07 -0.42 -9.71
C LEU A 117 6.00 0.65 -10.33
N PRO A 118 5.99 1.90 -9.84
CA PRO A 118 6.78 2.98 -10.44
C PRO A 118 8.29 2.78 -10.25
N GLY A 119 9.07 3.37 -11.15
CA GLY A 119 10.53 3.30 -11.12
C GLY A 119 11.12 1.99 -11.66
N THR A 120 12.44 1.92 -11.62
CA THR A 120 13.26 0.81 -12.07
C THR A 120 13.67 -0.09 -10.90
N GLY A 121 14.18 -1.30 -11.16
CA GLY A 121 14.69 -2.17 -10.10
C GLY A 121 15.72 -1.51 -9.18
N THR A 122 16.62 -0.68 -9.70
CA THR A 122 17.65 0.00 -8.89
C THR A 122 17.10 1.04 -7.90
N ASP A 123 15.84 1.44 -8.06
CA ASP A 123 15.16 2.34 -7.11
C ASP A 123 14.71 1.59 -5.84
N TYR A 124 14.74 0.25 -5.82
CA TYR A 124 14.23 -0.59 -4.74
C TYR A 124 15.34 -1.32 -3.98
N LYS A 125 15.32 -1.16 -2.65
CA LYS A 125 16.32 -1.72 -1.73
C LYS A 125 15.68 -2.56 -0.63
N ALA A 126 16.43 -3.50 -0.07
CA ALA A 126 15.93 -4.37 0.99
C ALA A 126 15.85 -3.63 2.34
N LEU A 127 14.70 -3.71 3.02
CA LEU A 127 14.48 -3.24 4.39
C LEU A 127 15.10 -4.22 5.40
N ILE A 128 16.43 -4.18 5.42
CA ILE A 128 17.26 -4.93 6.37
C ILE A 128 18.33 -4.00 6.96
N ALA A 129 18.81 -4.31 8.15
CA ALA A 129 19.92 -3.62 8.79
C ALA A 129 21.14 -4.51 9.00
N SER A 130 22.29 -3.87 9.17
CA SER A 130 23.60 -4.44 9.50
C SER A 130 24.48 -3.29 10.02
N PRO A 131 25.73 -3.53 10.46
CA PRO A 131 26.64 -2.45 10.86
C PRO A 131 26.92 -1.43 9.74
N THR A 132 26.68 -1.80 8.47
CA THR A 132 26.84 -0.94 7.28
C THR A 132 25.52 -0.39 6.71
N ARG A 133 24.36 -0.80 7.24
CA ARG A 133 23.05 -0.22 6.96
C ARG A 133 22.23 -0.12 8.24
N ARG A 134 21.95 1.09 8.74
CA ARG A 134 21.29 1.31 10.03
C ARG A 134 20.31 2.48 9.96
N ALA A 135 19.18 2.34 10.65
CA ALA A 135 18.31 3.45 10.99
C ALA A 135 18.87 4.21 12.20
N CYS A 136 18.75 3.61 13.39
CA CYS A 136 19.03 4.29 14.65
C CYS A 136 20.20 3.68 15.44
N THR A 137 20.92 4.53 16.18
CA THR A 137 21.78 4.13 17.31
C THR A 137 21.05 4.18 18.65
N THR A 138 19.95 4.93 18.74
CA THR A 138 19.09 5.04 19.92
C THR A 138 17.64 4.74 19.55
N ALA A 139 16.91 4.03 20.42
CA ALA A 139 15.48 3.72 20.26
C ALA A 139 14.66 4.87 19.61
N PHE A 140 13.94 4.54 18.53
CA PHE A 140 13.03 5.42 17.80
C PHE A 140 13.61 6.80 17.45
N CYS A 141 14.85 6.82 16.94
CA CYS A 141 15.56 8.05 16.59
C CYS A 141 14.73 9.03 15.75
N THR A 142 14.85 10.32 16.08
CA THR A 142 14.02 11.40 15.54
C THR A 142 14.74 12.26 14.49
N THR A 143 15.98 11.95 14.16
CA THR A 143 16.77 12.66 13.14
C THR A 143 17.60 11.67 12.33
N THR A 144 17.87 12.00 11.06
CA THR A 144 18.67 11.15 10.15
C THR A 144 20.17 11.11 10.46
N ALA A 145 20.63 11.82 11.51
CA ALA A 145 22.04 11.89 11.87
C ALA A 145 22.63 10.55 12.37
N GLN A 146 21.78 9.59 12.76
CA GLN A 146 22.17 8.26 13.22
C GLN A 146 22.25 7.23 12.06
N ASN A 147 21.67 7.58 10.92
CA ASN A 147 21.42 6.71 9.79
C ASN A 147 22.72 6.43 9.02
N ILE A 148 22.88 5.19 8.56
CA ILE A 148 23.94 4.78 7.64
C ILE A 148 23.27 4.01 6.50
N SER A 149 23.41 4.47 5.25
CA SER A 149 22.86 3.78 4.05
C SER A 149 21.39 3.35 4.20
N TRP A 150 20.59 4.11 4.96
CA TRP A 150 19.25 3.71 5.36
C TRP A 150 18.26 3.79 4.20
N VAL A 151 17.30 2.86 4.18
CA VAL A 151 16.39 2.69 3.02
C VAL A 151 15.14 3.54 3.09
N LEU A 152 14.61 3.81 4.29
CA LEU A 152 13.42 4.63 4.46
C LEU A 152 13.79 6.12 4.55
N LEU A 153 13.09 6.95 3.79
CA LEU A 153 13.23 8.41 3.85
C LEU A 153 12.53 8.97 5.11
N PRO A 154 12.98 10.12 5.65
CA PRO A 154 12.30 10.80 6.76
C PRO A 154 10.99 11.47 6.31
N ASN A 155 10.01 11.54 7.21
CA ASN A 155 8.71 12.21 7.01
C ASN A 155 7.96 11.76 5.73
N GLN A 156 8.06 10.48 5.40
CA GLN A 156 7.63 9.93 4.11
C GLN A 156 6.52 8.90 4.29
N ASP A 157 5.46 9.05 3.48
CA ASP A 157 4.40 8.06 3.33
C ASP A 157 4.84 6.92 2.41
N TYR A 158 4.64 5.68 2.88
CA TYR A 158 4.92 4.46 2.11
C TYR A 158 3.63 3.69 1.81
N TYR A 159 3.55 3.16 0.59
CA TYR A 159 2.35 2.54 0.02
C TYR A 159 2.61 1.12 -0.48
N LYS A 160 1.57 0.29 -0.52
CA LYS A 160 1.56 -1.04 -1.15
C LYS A 160 0.40 -1.17 -2.13
N GLY A 161 0.28 -2.32 -2.78
CA GLY A 161 -0.81 -2.61 -3.72
C GLY A 161 -0.40 -2.29 -5.16
N THR A 162 -1.28 -1.62 -5.91
CA THR A 162 -1.02 -1.24 -7.30
C THR A 162 -1.08 0.27 -7.48
N VAL A 163 -0.53 0.80 -8.58
CA VAL A 163 -0.65 2.23 -8.93
C VAL A 163 -2.10 2.69 -9.14
N ALA A 164 -3.02 1.79 -9.47
CA ALA A 164 -4.44 2.10 -9.60
C ALA A 164 -5.20 2.07 -8.25
N SER A 165 -4.64 1.43 -7.22
CA SER A 165 -5.22 1.33 -5.88
C SER A 165 -4.11 1.23 -4.82
N PRO A 166 -3.42 2.36 -4.55
CA PRO A 166 -2.39 2.40 -3.53
C PRO A 166 -3.01 2.38 -2.13
N VAL A 167 -2.49 1.50 -1.26
CA VAL A 167 -2.88 1.42 0.15
C VAL A 167 -1.72 1.93 1.00
N LYS A 168 -1.95 2.97 1.81
CA LYS A 168 -0.93 3.50 2.74
C LYS A 168 -0.60 2.46 3.81
N VAL A 169 0.69 2.22 4.01
CA VAL A 169 1.22 1.29 5.00
C VAL A 169 1.59 2.02 6.28
N PHE A 170 2.42 3.06 6.18
CA PHE A 170 2.87 3.86 7.31
C PHE A 170 3.39 5.23 6.85
N THR A 171 3.61 6.12 7.82
CA THR A 171 4.45 7.32 7.67
C THR A 171 5.68 7.16 8.55
N THR A 172 6.85 7.54 8.05
CA THR A 172 8.07 7.62 8.86
C THR A 172 8.17 8.95 9.60
N ASN A 173 8.84 8.94 10.76
CA ASN A 173 9.21 10.15 11.48
C ASN A 173 10.41 10.87 10.79
N ALA A 174 10.91 11.94 11.40
CA ALA A 174 12.07 12.69 10.90
C ALA A 174 13.43 11.96 10.99
N GLY A 175 13.49 10.76 11.60
CA GLY A 175 14.62 9.83 11.52
C GLY A 175 14.51 8.80 10.38
N GLY A 176 13.35 8.69 9.73
CA GLY A 176 13.10 7.66 8.72
C GLY A 176 12.67 6.32 9.32
N VAL A 177 12.01 6.31 10.49
CA VAL A 177 11.49 5.10 11.15
C VAL A 177 10.01 5.23 11.50
N VAL A 178 9.31 4.11 11.66
CA VAL A 178 7.87 4.09 11.98
C VAL A 178 7.67 4.02 13.49
N VAL A 179 6.82 4.90 14.03
CA VAL A 179 6.40 4.82 15.44
C VAL A 179 5.12 3.99 15.52
N PHE A 180 5.19 2.85 16.20
CA PHE A 180 4.03 1.95 16.38
C PHE A 180 2.95 2.59 17.27
N PRO A 181 1.65 2.27 17.08
CA PRO A 181 1.08 1.28 16.16
C PRO A 181 0.57 1.90 14.83
N THR A 182 1.28 2.88 14.24
CA THR A 182 0.82 3.57 13.01
C THR A 182 1.00 2.78 11.70
N LEU A 183 1.36 1.49 11.79
CA LEU A 183 1.61 0.60 10.66
C LEU A 183 0.36 -0.23 10.33
N SER A 184 -0.09 -0.19 9.08
CA SER A 184 -1.08 -1.14 8.55
C SER A 184 -0.40 -2.41 8.07
N VAL A 185 -1.11 -3.55 8.17
CA VAL A 185 -0.64 -4.89 7.75
C VAL A 185 0.08 -4.82 6.41
N ILE A 186 1.34 -5.27 6.33
CA ILE A 186 2.09 -5.30 5.07
C ILE A 186 1.60 -6.46 4.21
N ASP A 187 1.54 -7.68 4.77
CA ASP A 187 1.12 -8.90 4.06
C ASP A 187 0.11 -9.71 4.90
N PRO A 188 -1.16 -9.82 4.49
CA PRO A 188 -2.17 -10.52 5.28
C PRO A 188 -1.95 -12.04 5.35
N GLY A 189 -1.08 -12.63 4.52
CA GLY A 189 -0.79 -14.06 4.50
C GLY A 189 0.07 -14.58 5.65
N ALA A 190 0.35 -13.75 6.67
CA ALA A 190 1.19 -14.08 7.83
C ALA A 190 2.61 -14.59 7.47
N VAL A 191 3.10 -14.24 6.27
CA VAL A 191 4.46 -14.54 5.83
C VAL A 191 5.49 -13.77 6.67
N SER A 192 6.75 -14.20 6.67
CA SER A 192 7.83 -13.53 7.39
C SER A 192 8.98 -13.12 6.48
N TRP A 193 9.70 -12.08 6.88
CA TRP A 193 10.86 -11.55 6.16
C TRP A 193 12.01 -11.24 7.10
N TRP A 194 13.23 -11.29 6.57
CA TRP A 194 14.41 -10.85 7.31
C TRP A 194 14.41 -9.35 7.55
N THR A 195 14.93 -8.92 8.71
CA THR A 195 15.12 -7.49 9.04
C THR A 195 16.48 -7.20 9.66
N GLY A 196 16.93 -7.94 10.69
CA GLY A 196 18.12 -7.55 11.48
C GLY A 196 17.94 -6.20 12.21
N ILE A 197 16.69 -5.79 12.45
CA ILE A 197 16.28 -4.53 13.06
C ILE A 197 15.48 -4.87 14.31
N GLU A 198 15.81 -4.27 15.46
CA GLU A 198 15.04 -4.49 16.69
C GLU A 198 13.73 -3.68 16.72
N ALA A 199 12.85 -3.98 17.67
CA ALA A 199 11.53 -3.37 17.82
C ALA A 199 11.55 -1.83 17.92
N ASP A 200 12.68 -1.26 18.34
CA ASP A 200 12.94 0.16 18.49
C ASP A 200 13.70 0.81 17.32
N TRP A 201 13.88 0.09 16.21
CA TRP A 201 14.66 0.46 15.03
C TRP A 201 16.18 0.62 15.22
N THR A 202 16.73 0.14 16.33
CA THR A 202 18.18 -0.09 16.43
C THR A 202 18.59 -1.31 15.59
N THR A 203 19.88 -1.41 15.24
CA THR A 203 20.41 -2.57 14.52
C THR A 203 20.54 -3.75 15.49
N SER A 204 19.94 -4.89 15.14
CA SER A 204 20.12 -6.13 15.90
C SER A 204 21.55 -6.64 15.80
N VAL A 205 22.03 -7.31 16.85
CA VAL A 205 23.26 -8.11 16.78
C VAL A 205 23.06 -9.37 15.92
N ASP A 206 21.81 -9.82 15.79
CA ASP A 206 21.39 -10.95 14.99
C ASP A 206 21.00 -10.47 13.58
N HIS A 207 21.93 -10.61 12.66
CA HIS A 207 21.81 -10.19 11.25
C HIS A 207 22.56 -11.12 10.28
N CYS A 208 22.64 -12.43 10.57
CA CYS A 208 23.26 -13.44 9.71
C CYS A 208 24.66 -13.05 9.19
N SER A 209 25.55 -12.62 10.10
CA SER A 209 26.89 -12.09 9.78
C SER A 209 26.87 -11.04 8.64
N SER A 210 26.15 -9.93 8.86
CA SER A 210 25.88 -8.89 7.85
C SER A 210 25.24 -9.39 6.55
N TRP A 211 24.41 -10.44 6.64
CA TRP A 211 23.78 -11.16 5.52
C TRP A 211 24.76 -11.90 4.59
N GLY A 212 25.91 -12.29 5.14
CA GLY A 212 26.90 -13.15 4.52
C GLY A 212 26.74 -14.64 4.88
N ASP A 213 26.02 -14.96 5.96
CA ASP A 213 25.89 -16.32 6.49
C ASP A 213 24.47 -16.89 6.31
N GLY A 214 24.38 -18.14 5.89
CA GLY A 214 23.12 -18.87 5.71
C GLY A 214 23.17 -20.27 6.33
N THR A 215 24.09 -20.47 7.27
CA THR A 215 24.37 -21.73 7.97
C THR A 215 23.79 -21.75 9.37
N ALA A 216 23.80 -22.94 10.00
CA ALA A 216 23.19 -23.14 11.30
C ALA A 216 24.08 -22.59 12.43
N GLY A 217 23.46 -22.02 13.46
CA GLY A 217 24.16 -21.39 14.59
C GLY A 217 24.48 -19.90 14.40
N SER A 218 24.08 -19.31 13.27
CA SER A 218 23.90 -17.87 13.13
C SER A 218 22.41 -17.54 13.12
N SER A 219 22.03 -16.39 13.67
CA SER A 219 20.64 -15.93 13.78
C SER A 219 20.42 -14.56 13.13
N ALA A 220 19.18 -14.29 12.75
CA ALA A 220 18.73 -12.95 12.41
C ALA A 220 17.36 -12.60 13.00
N GLN A 221 17.20 -11.31 13.31
CA GLN A 221 15.92 -10.71 13.61
C GLN A 221 15.05 -10.62 12.34
N TYR A 222 13.73 -10.78 12.49
CA TYR A 222 12.78 -10.91 11.39
C TYR A 222 11.42 -10.27 11.73
N GLY A 223 10.65 -9.89 10.70
CA GLY A 223 9.31 -9.32 10.84
C GLY A 223 8.19 -10.25 10.34
N VAL A 224 6.94 -9.97 10.74
CA VAL A 224 5.75 -10.79 10.44
C VAL A 224 4.66 -9.99 9.71
N GLY A 225 4.19 -10.56 8.59
CA GLY A 225 3.22 -10.04 7.62
C GLY A 225 2.00 -9.34 8.17
N ASN A 226 1.28 -10.05 9.03
CA ASN A 226 -0.06 -9.72 9.49
C ASN A 226 -0.07 -8.89 10.79
N SER A 227 1.09 -8.44 11.26
CA SER A 227 1.18 -7.55 12.42
C SER A 227 1.02 -6.08 12.03
N THR A 228 0.45 -5.30 12.95
CA THR A 228 0.41 -3.82 12.92
C THR A 228 1.30 -3.19 14.01
N ALA A 229 2.00 -4.04 14.77
CA ALA A 229 2.88 -3.66 15.87
C ALA A 229 4.37 -3.76 15.45
N ASP A 230 5.25 -3.54 16.42
CA ASP A 230 6.70 -3.76 16.35
C ASP A 230 7.09 -5.14 15.77
N THR A 231 6.31 -6.17 16.05
CA THR A 231 6.44 -7.52 15.47
C THR A 231 6.32 -7.59 13.94
N SER A 232 5.88 -6.53 13.26
CA SER A 232 6.04 -6.39 11.80
C SER A 232 7.50 -6.16 11.38
N ILE A 233 8.39 -5.77 12.29
CA ILE A 233 9.81 -5.48 12.03
C ILE A 233 10.72 -6.40 12.87
N ALA A 234 10.37 -6.67 14.12
CA ALA A 234 11.17 -7.46 15.05
C ALA A 234 10.31 -8.44 15.86
N ALA A 235 10.47 -9.73 15.63
CA ALA A 235 9.84 -10.77 16.43
C ALA A 235 10.45 -10.85 17.84
N ALA A 236 9.72 -11.47 18.77
CA ALA A 236 10.15 -11.64 20.16
C ALA A 236 11.38 -12.57 20.34
N PHE A 237 11.83 -13.23 19.27
CA PHE A 237 13.02 -14.08 19.23
C PHE A 237 13.59 -14.05 17.81
N THR A 238 14.90 -14.24 17.70
CA THR A 238 15.59 -14.35 16.41
C THR A 238 15.55 -15.79 15.89
N LEU A 239 15.79 -15.99 14.60
CA LEU A 239 15.73 -17.32 13.98
C LEU A 239 16.95 -17.64 13.13
N ASP A 240 17.26 -18.93 13.08
CA ASP A 240 18.47 -19.47 12.45
C ASP A 240 18.53 -19.15 10.95
N CYS A 241 19.71 -18.73 10.50
CA CYS A 241 19.98 -18.22 9.16
C CYS A 241 19.83 -19.26 8.04
N THR A 242 19.68 -20.56 8.35
CA THR A 242 19.27 -21.58 7.36
C THR A 242 17.82 -21.45 6.90
N ASN A 243 16.94 -20.87 7.73
CA ASN A 243 15.52 -20.73 7.42
C ASN A 243 15.29 -19.78 6.24
N THR A 244 14.36 -20.10 5.35
CA THR A 244 14.03 -19.21 4.23
C THR A 244 12.94 -18.21 4.63
N ARG A 245 13.20 -16.91 4.42
CA ARG A 245 12.23 -15.81 4.62
C ARG A 245 12.22 -14.88 3.41
N LYS A 246 11.14 -14.13 3.25
CA LYS A 246 11.03 -13.11 2.19
C LYS A 246 11.89 -11.88 2.52
N LEU A 247 11.90 -10.89 1.64
CA LEU A 247 12.39 -9.54 1.92
C LEU A 247 11.27 -8.52 1.70
N VAL A 248 11.25 -7.46 2.50
CA VAL A 248 10.49 -6.24 2.18
C VAL A 248 11.39 -5.34 1.33
N CYS A 249 10.93 -5.01 0.14
CA CYS A 249 11.63 -4.16 -0.81
C CYS A 249 10.99 -2.78 -0.83
N VAL A 250 11.81 -1.74 -0.74
CA VAL A 250 11.41 -0.35 -0.48
C VAL A 250 11.95 0.56 -1.58
N ARG A 251 11.08 1.34 -2.21
CA ARG A 251 11.47 2.38 -3.15
C ARG A 251 12.09 3.58 -2.42
N GLN A 252 13.31 3.97 -2.81
CA GLN A 252 13.96 5.20 -2.33
C GLN A 252 13.53 6.45 -3.11
#